data_AF-A0A200PTH0-F1
#
_entry.id   AF-A0A200PTH0-F1
#
_cell.length_a   1.000
_cell.length_b   1.000
_cell.length_c   1.000
_cell.angle_alpha   90.00
_cell.angle_beta   90.00
_cell.angle_gamma   90.00
#
_symmetry.space_group_name_H-M   'P 1'
#
loop_
_entity.id
_entity.type
_entity.pdbx_description
1 polymer ?
#
loop_
_entity_poly.entity_id
_entity_poly.type
_entity_poly.pdbx_seq_one_letter_code
_entity_poly.pdbx_strand_id
1 'polypeptide(L)'
;MTGAEATEQGDCSKIKQKPLPHSCKKKPVIIDLLPGAPYTMQSANCCKAGVLSTIAQDPTKYGASFQMNVGKALLLDKKGDRHKHDRKHKTKIDHLVIPQNFSLGLPGYTCAEPRRVSPSKFDVDRGRRHTQALFTWNITCSYSQTVASDTPTCCVSLSAFYNETIVPCPKCSCACLEQPGMHCIDPDNSPIIDLPHGEDQVVPPKVMCTQHMCPIRVHWHVKTSYKEYWRVKMTVNNFNYVKNYSQWSLVVQHPNLRSVEQVFSFNYKPLNERTISKWILFQ
;
A
#
# COMPACT_ATOMS: atom_id res chain seq x y z
N MET A 1 18.79 0.77 15.25
CA MET A 1 17.44 0.43 14.76
C MET A 1 17.43 -1.08 14.54
N THR A 2 16.30 -1.74 14.69
CA THR A 2 16.14 -3.17 14.36
C THR A 2 14.83 -3.38 13.61
N GLY A 3 14.82 -4.29 12.65
CA GLY A 3 13.71 -4.57 11.75
C GLY A 3 13.58 -3.61 10.55
N ALA A 4 14.20 -2.44 10.60
CA ALA A 4 14.19 -1.45 9.52
C ALA A 4 15.49 -0.62 9.54
N GLU A 5 15.72 0.13 8.47
CA GLU A 5 16.82 1.06 8.33
C GLU A 5 16.39 2.37 7.64
N ALA A 6 17.14 3.44 7.87
CA ALA A 6 16.92 4.71 7.18
C ALA A 6 17.69 4.70 5.86
N THR A 7 17.06 5.19 4.78
CA THR A 7 17.69 5.22 3.45
C THR A 7 18.93 6.12 3.39
N GLU A 8 18.93 7.20 4.18
CA GLU A 8 20.01 8.17 4.21
C GLU A 8 20.35 8.63 5.63
N GLN A 9 21.65 8.74 5.91
CA GLN A 9 22.13 9.25 7.19
C GLN A 9 21.94 10.77 7.32
N GLY A 10 22.21 11.54 6.26
CA GLY A 10 22.20 13.01 6.29
C GLY A 10 23.34 13.62 7.11
N ASP A 11 23.26 14.92 7.39
CA ASP A 11 24.30 15.65 8.13
C ASP A 11 24.19 15.43 9.65
N CYS A 12 25.05 14.56 10.18
CA CYS A 12 25.20 14.29 11.60
C CYS A 12 26.33 15.09 12.28
N SER A 13 26.93 16.09 11.62
CA SER A 13 28.11 16.83 12.13
C SER A 13 27.93 17.43 13.53
N LYS A 14 26.69 17.80 13.88
CA LYS A 14 26.33 18.37 15.18
C LYS A 14 26.27 17.35 16.31
N ILE A 15 26.31 16.04 16.01
CA ILE A 15 26.20 14.96 16.98
C ILE A 15 27.58 14.42 17.30
N LYS A 16 28.04 14.68 18.52
CA LYS A 16 29.36 14.26 19.01
C LYS A 16 29.38 12.84 19.60
N GLN A 17 28.23 12.16 19.66
CA GLN A 17 28.12 10.82 20.22
C GLN A 17 28.60 9.76 19.22
N LYS A 18 29.37 8.77 19.71
CA LYS A 18 29.73 7.55 18.98
C LYS A 18 29.06 6.32 19.63
N PRO A 19 28.54 5.37 18.85
CA PRO A 19 28.37 5.41 17.39
C PRO A 19 27.40 6.53 16.97
N LEU A 20 27.61 7.06 15.76
CA LEU A 20 26.74 8.06 15.16
C LEU A 20 25.32 7.49 14.99
N PRO A 21 24.27 8.32 15.08
CA PRO A 21 22.92 7.89 14.79
C PRO A 21 22.78 7.41 13.35
N HIS A 22 21.82 6.51 13.16
CA HIS A 22 21.55 5.93 11.86
C HIS A 22 21.01 6.95 10.84
N SER A 23 20.23 7.94 11.30
CA SER A 23 19.85 9.09 10.50
C SER A 23 19.72 10.35 11.37
N CYS A 24 20.17 11.48 10.82
CA CYS A 24 20.08 12.81 11.40
C CYS A 24 19.14 13.73 10.59
N LYS A 25 18.50 13.20 9.54
CA LYS A 25 17.48 13.94 8.79
C LYS A 25 16.29 14.26 9.68
N LYS A 26 15.70 15.45 9.49
CA LYS A 26 14.45 15.85 10.18
C LYS A 26 13.23 15.08 9.67
N LYS A 27 13.27 14.62 8.42
CA LYS A 27 12.25 13.81 7.76
C LYS A 27 12.93 12.55 7.19
N PRO A 28 13.29 11.57 8.04
CA PRO A 28 13.94 10.36 7.58
C PRO A 28 12.93 9.47 6.84
N VAL A 29 13.37 8.80 5.78
CA VAL A 29 12.62 7.72 5.12
C VAL A 29 13.13 6.42 5.69
N ILE A 30 12.21 5.62 6.26
CA ILE A 30 12.52 4.35 6.91
C ILE A 30 12.01 3.23 6.01
N ILE A 31 12.89 2.30 5.68
CA ILE A 31 12.61 1.13 4.86
C ILE A 31 12.75 -0.14 5.70
N ASP A 32 11.85 -1.08 5.48
CA ASP A 32 11.86 -2.38 6.14
C ASP A 32 13.00 -3.25 5.59
N LEU A 33 13.61 -4.08 6.43
CA LEU A 33 14.73 -4.91 5.99
C LEU A 33 14.28 -6.00 5.02
N LEU A 34 15.23 -6.51 4.23
CA LEU A 34 14.98 -7.62 3.32
C LEU A 34 14.74 -8.95 4.10
N PRO A 35 13.91 -9.87 3.56
CA PRO A 35 13.81 -11.23 4.07
C PRO A 35 15.18 -11.88 4.14
N GLY A 36 15.52 -12.49 5.28
CA GLY A 36 16.83 -13.09 5.52
C GLY A 36 17.85 -12.18 6.20
N ALA A 37 17.46 -10.98 6.65
CA ALA A 37 18.29 -10.12 7.49
C ALA A 37 18.89 -10.88 8.69
N PRO A 38 20.10 -10.55 9.17
CA PRO A 38 20.72 -11.22 10.32
C PRO A 38 19.83 -11.21 11.56
N TYR A 39 19.81 -12.31 12.32
CA TYR A 39 18.94 -12.45 13.51
C TYR A 39 19.10 -11.30 14.52
N THR A 40 20.31 -10.77 14.67
CA THR A 40 20.63 -9.64 15.56
C THR A 40 20.00 -8.31 15.14
N MET A 41 19.61 -8.19 13.87
CA MET A 41 18.98 -7.01 13.31
C MET A 41 17.47 -7.16 13.14
N GLN A 42 16.92 -8.36 13.37
CA GLN A 42 15.49 -8.60 13.24
C GLN A 42 14.70 -8.07 14.44
N SER A 43 13.43 -7.76 14.20
CA SER A 43 12.44 -7.49 15.24
C SER A 43 11.20 -8.36 15.00
N ALA A 44 10.29 -8.44 15.97
CA ALA A 44 9.09 -9.25 15.83
C ALA A 44 8.28 -8.84 14.59
N ASN A 45 7.89 -9.81 13.76
CA ASN A 45 7.16 -9.58 12.51
C ASN A 45 7.83 -8.59 11.52
N CYS A 46 9.14 -8.37 11.59
CA CYS A 46 9.85 -7.49 10.63
C CYS A 46 10.09 -8.16 9.27
N CYS A 47 10.79 -7.41 8.43
CA CYS A 47 11.69 -7.88 7.39
C CYS A 47 10.96 -8.51 6.20
N LYS A 48 10.00 -7.74 5.69
CA LYS A 48 9.11 -8.05 4.57
C LYS A 48 9.48 -7.25 3.30
N ALA A 49 10.65 -6.61 3.27
CA ALA A 49 11.10 -5.75 2.16
C ALA A 49 10.07 -4.66 1.78
N GLY A 50 9.27 -4.18 2.75
CA GLY A 50 8.24 -3.17 2.51
C GLY A 50 7.02 -3.68 1.73
N VAL A 51 6.93 -4.99 1.44
CA VAL A 51 5.78 -5.58 0.75
C VAL A 51 4.87 -6.24 1.78
N LEU A 52 3.73 -5.59 2.03
CA LEU A 52 2.68 -6.10 2.91
C LEU A 52 1.53 -6.65 2.08
N SER A 53 1.06 -7.83 2.48
CA SER A 53 -0.15 -8.43 1.94
C SER A 53 -1.36 -8.04 2.78
N THR A 54 -2.56 -8.33 2.29
CA THR A 54 -3.74 -8.36 3.16
C THR A 54 -3.71 -9.62 4.04
N ILE A 55 -4.38 -9.57 5.20
CA ILE A 55 -4.65 -10.77 6.03
C ILE A 55 -5.35 -11.86 5.21
N ALA A 56 -6.13 -11.46 4.20
CA ALA A 56 -6.81 -12.38 3.30
C ALA A 56 -5.83 -13.16 2.42
N GLN A 57 -4.81 -12.50 1.86
CA GLN A 57 -3.77 -13.10 1.02
C GLN A 57 -2.79 -13.96 1.82
N ASP A 58 -2.18 -13.39 2.86
CA ASP A 58 -1.17 -14.07 3.66
C ASP A 58 -1.20 -13.53 5.10
N PRO A 59 -1.74 -14.29 6.06
CA PRO A 59 -1.79 -13.91 7.46
C PRO A 59 -0.42 -13.73 8.13
N THR A 60 0.69 -14.09 7.48
CA THR A 60 2.05 -13.92 8.02
C THR A 60 2.75 -12.65 7.52
N LYS A 61 2.20 -11.99 6.49
CA LYS A 61 2.80 -10.82 5.82
C LYS A 61 1.94 -9.56 5.88
N TYR A 62 0.87 -9.55 6.69
CA TYR A 62 -0.05 -8.42 6.76
C TYR A 62 0.45 -7.21 7.54
N GLY A 63 1.52 -7.38 8.31
CA GLY A 63 2.09 -6.32 9.13
C GLY A 63 3.59 -6.44 9.20
N ALA A 64 4.25 -5.29 9.36
CA ALA A 64 5.66 -5.19 9.68
C ALA A 64 5.83 -4.36 10.96
N SER A 65 6.87 -4.67 11.71
CA SER A 65 7.25 -3.86 12.87
C SER A 65 8.77 -3.67 12.94
N PHE A 66 9.17 -2.55 13.51
CA PHE A 66 10.57 -2.19 13.71
C PHE A 66 10.71 -1.38 15.00
N GLN A 67 11.92 -1.35 15.54
CA GLN A 67 12.24 -0.58 16.74
C GLN A 67 13.33 0.43 16.43
N MET A 68 13.13 1.65 16.92
CA MET A 68 14.09 2.73 16.76
C MET A 68 14.25 3.53 18.04
N ASN A 69 15.49 4.00 18.26
CA ASN A 69 15.81 4.92 19.33
C ASN A 69 15.89 6.32 18.74
N VAL A 70 15.07 7.24 19.26
CA VAL A 70 15.04 8.63 18.82
C VAL A 70 15.80 9.50 19.83
N GLY A 71 16.65 10.41 19.34
CA GLY A 71 17.44 11.30 20.19
C GLY A 71 16.57 12.20 21.08
N LYS A 72 16.99 12.40 22.34
CA LYS A 72 16.26 13.17 23.38
C LYS A 72 15.81 14.58 22.96
N ALA A 73 16.50 15.22 22.02
CA ALA A 73 16.20 16.58 21.57
C ALA A 73 14.89 16.71 20.79
N LEU A 74 14.33 15.61 20.25
CA LEU A 74 13.07 15.59 19.50
C LEU A 74 11.84 15.40 20.40
N LEU A 75 12.02 14.88 21.62
CA LEU A 75 10.93 14.45 22.49
C LEU A 75 10.51 15.50 23.53
N LEU A 76 11.21 16.63 23.59
CA LEU A 76 10.95 17.70 24.55
C LEU A 76 10.60 18.97 23.78
N ASP A 77 9.40 19.48 24.00
CA ASP A 77 8.99 20.80 23.50
C ASP A 77 9.98 21.86 24.01
N LYS A 78 10.68 22.51 23.09
CA LYS A 78 11.57 23.64 23.41
C LYS A 78 10.80 24.96 23.51
N LYS A 79 9.47 24.97 23.35
CA LYS A 79 8.66 26.10 23.82
C LYS A 79 8.64 26.07 25.34
N GLY A 80 9.65 26.71 25.92
CA GLY A 80 9.51 27.38 27.20
C GLY A 80 8.42 28.43 27.04
N ASP A 81 7.18 28.01 27.24
CA ASP A 81 6.06 28.92 27.24
C ASP A 81 6.18 29.83 28.45
N ARG A 82 6.05 31.14 28.22
CA ARG A 82 6.28 32.21 29.19
C ARG A 82 5.16 32.30 30.24
N HIS A 83 4.54 31.19 30.60
CA HIS A 83 3.55 31.11 31.66
C HIS A 83 4.21 30.57 32.94
N LYS A 84 5.08 31.40 33.53
CA LYS A 84 5.35 31.35 34.97
C LYS A 84 4.05 31.73 35.69
N HIS A 85 3.13 30.80 35.94
CA HIS A 85 2.14 30.93 37.02
C HIS A 85 1.24 29.68 37.14
N ASP A 86 1.80 28.47 37.13
CA ASP A 86 1.21 27.41 37.97
C ASP A 86 2.21 26.28 38.23
N ARG A 87 2.67 26.18 39.49
CA ARG A 87 3.67 25.20 39.96
C ARG A 87 3.01 24.17 40.89
N LYS A 88 1.90 23.56 40.47
CA LYS A 88 1.37 22.38 41.14
C LYS A 88 1.16 21.24 40.14
N HIS A 89 2.07 20.27 40.21
CA HIS A 89 1.97 18.93 39.64
C HIS A 89 1.71 18.82 38.12
N LYS A 90 2.58 19.42 37.29
CA LYS A 90 2.71 18.97 35.89
C LYS A 90 3.93 18.07 35.76
N THR A 91 3.72 16.76 35.78
CA THR A 91 4.79 15.79 35.55
C THR A 91 5.41 16.01 34.17
N LYS A 92 6.74 15.99 34.08
CA LYS A 92 7.57 16.14 32.83
C LYS A 92 7.15 15.26 31.64
N ILE A 93 6.22 14.33 31.83
CA ILE A 93 5.80 13.26 30.91
C ILE A 93 4.65 13.73 29.98
N ASP A 94 3.94 14.81 30.30
CA ASP A 94 2.86 15.35 29.44
C ASP A 94 3.34 16.06 28.17
N HIS A 95 4.66 16.31 28.05
CA HIS A 95 5.25 17.10 26.96
C HIS A 95 5.99 16.23 25.93
N LEU A 96 5.57 14.97 25.72
CA LEU A 96 6.14 14.15 24.65
C LEU A 96 5.58 14.60 23.30
N VAL A 97 6.44 15.20 22.47
CA VAL A 97 6.10 15.57 21.10
C VAL A 97 6.26 14.36 20.19
N ILE A 98 5.15 13.83 19.67
CA ILE A 98 5.17 12.81 18.62
C ILE A 98 5.51 13.47 17.27
N PRO A 99 6.27 12.80 16.38
CA PRO A 99 6.40 13.24 14.99
C PRO A 99 5.02 13.45 14.34
N GLN A 100 4.96 14.36 13.36
CA GLN A 100 3.75 14.65 12.60
C GLN A 100 4.01 14.45 11.11
N ASN A 101 2.96 14.46 10.31
CA ASN A 101 3.04 14.32 8.84
C ASN A 101 3.66 12.98 8.40
N PHE A 102 3.10 11.88 8.90
CA PHE A 102 3.48 10.55 8.43
C PHE A 102 3.06 10.35 6.97
N SER A 103 3.89 9.65 6.21
CA SER A 103 3.59 9.25 4.83
C SER A 103 4.16 7.86 4.59
N LEU A 104 3.45 7.05 3.80
CA LEU A 104 3.94 5.75 3.34
C LEU A 104 4.91 5.87 2.15
N GLY A 105 5.08 7.07 1.58
CA GLY A 105 5.87 7.26 0.36
C GLY A 105 5.25 6.59 -0.89
N LEU A 106 3.98 6.17 -0.80
CA LEU A 106 3.24 5.52 -1.88
C LEU A 106 2.21 6.48 -2.47
N PRO A 107 2.02 6.50 -3.81
CA PRO A 107 1.01 7.33 -4.44
C PRO A 107 -0.39 6.91 -4.00
N GLY A 108 -1.27 7.89 -3.77
CA GLY A 108 -2.67 7.67 -3.40
C GLY A 108 -2.94 7.43 -1.92
N TYR A 109 -1.92 7.28 -1.09
CA TYR A 109 -2.10 7.14 0.35
C TYR A 109 -2.01 8.49 1.05
N THR A 110 -2.98 8.78 1.91
CA THR A 110 -2.95 9.93 2.81
C THR A 110 -3.09 9.45 4.25
N CYS A 111 -2.19 9.89 5.13
CA CYS A 111 -2.19 9.52 6.54
C CYS A 111 -2.81 10.61 7.40
N ALA A 112 -3.68 10.21 8.32
CA ALA A 112 -4.29 11.09 9.31
C ALA A 112 -3.29 11.50 10.41
N GLU A 113 -3.66 12.52 11.19
CA GLU A 113 -2.88 12.90 12.36
C GLU A 113 -2.84 11.79 13.43
N PRO A 114 -1.74 11.66 14.20
CA PRO A 114 -1.61 10.61 15.19
C PRO A 114 -2.64 10.75 16.33
N ARG A 115 -3.50 9.74 16.47
CA ARG A 115 -4.50 9.69 17.54
C ARG A 115 -3.96 8.89 18.71
N ARG A 116 -3.93 9.48 19.91
CA ARG A 116 -3.55 8.75 21.13
C ARG A 116 -4.60 7.69 21.48
N VAL A 117 -4.14 6.46 21.74
CA VAL A 117 -4.97 5.30 22.09
C VAL A 117 -4.49 4.67 23.41
N SER A 118 -5.20 3.66 23.90
CA SER A 118 -4.80 2.89 25.07
C SER A 118 -3.39 2.32 24.88
N PRO A 119 -2.50 2.39 25.89
CA PRO A 119 -1.11 1.99 25.69
C PRO A 119 -0.98 0.49 25.39
N SER A 120 -0.25 0.16 24.33
CA SER A 120 0.02 -1.20 23.87
C SER A 120 0.78 -2.02 24.91
N LYS A 121 0.47 -3.32 24.95
CA LYS A 121 1.16 -4.31 25.78
C LYS A 121 1.96 -5.24 24.87
N PHE A 122 3.17 -5.57 25.29
CA PHE A 122 4.08 -6.47 24.59
C PHE A 122 4.41 -7.66 25.48
N ASP A 123 4.33 -8.85 24.91
CA ASP A 123 4.63 -10.10 25.61
C ASP A 123 6.14 -10.26 25.79
N VAL A 124 6.53 -10.60 27.00
CA VAL A 124 7.91 -10.88 27.41
C VAL A 124 7.94 -12.26 28.08
N ASP A 125 9.09 -12.91 28.06
CA ASP A 125 9.30 -14.22 28.70
C ASP A 125 8.29 -15.29 28.23
N ARG A 126 8.09 -15.37 26.91
CA ARG A 126 7.12 -16.28 26.25
C ARG A 126 5.68 -16.12 26.79
N GLY A 127 5.28 -14.87 27.07
CA GLY A 127 3.93 -14.52 27.50
C GLY A 127 3.69 -14.60 29.01
N ARG A 128 4.73 -14.89 29.82
CA ARG A 128 4.60 -14.89 31.29
C ARG A 128 4.49 -13.48 31.88
N ARG A 129 5.06 -12.49 31.19
CA ARG A 129 5.06 -11.10 31.62
C ARG A 129 4.67 -10.20 30.45
N HIS A 130 4.08 -9.06 30.77
CA HIS A 130 3.78 -8.03 29.80
C HIS A 130 4.54 -6.75 30.16
N THR A 131 5.15 -6.13 29.16
CA THR A 131 5.63 -4.75 29.27
C THR A 131 4.62 -3.85 28.58
N GLN A 132 4.42 -2.64 29.10
CA GLN A 132 3.45 -1.69 28.56
C GLN A 132 4.16 -0.44 28.06
N ALA A 133 3.75 0.05 26.90
CA ALA A 133 4.17 1.36 26.43
C ALA A 133 3.67 2.45 27.40
N LEU A 134 4.42 3.53 27.58
CA LEU A 134 3.91 4.70 28.31
C LEU A 134 2.75 5.35 27.55
N PHE A 135 2.87 5.39 26.23
CA PHE A 135 1.90 5.99 25.32
C PHE A 135 1.87 5.22 23.99
N THR A 136 0.72 5.23 23.33
CA THR A 136 0.55 4.63 22.01
C THR A 136 -0.28 5.56 21.15
N TRP A 137 0.10 5.66 19.90
CA TRP A 137 -0.61 6.44 18.89
C TRP A 137 -0.96 5.53 17.73
N ASN A 138 -2.17 5.72 17.21
CA ASN A 138 -2.65 5.07 16.01
C ASN A 138 -2.67 6.11 14.88
N ILE A 139 -2.10 5.75 13.74
CA ILE A 139 -2.05 6.55 12.52
C ILE A 139 -2.71 5.70 11.43
N THR A 140 -3.82 6.18 10.91
CA THR A 140 -4.52 5.51 9.82
C THR A 140 -4.13 6.17 8.50
N CYS A 141 -3.60 5.39 7.57
CA CYS A 141 -3.37 5.82 6.20
C CYS A 141 -4.42 5.17 5.30
N SER A 142 -5.17 6.00 4.56
CA SER A 142 -6.20 5.55 3.64
C SER A 142 -5.78 5.77 2.20
N TYR A 143 -6.10 4.81 1.34
CA TYR A 143 -5.92 4.93 -0.09
C TYR A 143 -7.10 5.68 -0.73
N SER A 144 -6.82 6.65 -1.59
CA SER A 144 -7.79 7.29 -2.46
C SER A 144 -7.34 7.19 -3.91
N GLN A 145 -8.21 6.68 -4.78
CA GLN A 145 -7.93 6.58 -6.21
C GLN A 145 -7.68 7.95 -6.84
N THR A 146 -8.44 8.98 -6.44
CA THR A 146 -8.27 10.35 -6.95
C THR A 146 -6.96 11.00 -6.54
N VAL A 147 -6.36 10.57 -5.43
CA VAL A 147 -5.03 11.04 -5.00
C VAL A 147 -3.92 10.22 -5.67
N ALA A 148 -4.22 8.96 -6.04
CA ALA A 148 -3.26 8.06 -6.66
C ALA A 148 -2.99 8.43 -8.11
N SER A 149 -4.05 8.80 -8.83
CA SER A 149 -3.99 9.25 -10.21
C SER A 149 -5.29 9.96 -10.58
N ASP A 150 -5.19 11.01 -11.37
CA ASP A 150 -6.36 11.67 -11.96
C ASP A 150 -7.07 10.77 -12.99
N THR A 151 -6.37 9.74 -13.50
CA THR A 151 -6.86 8.83 -14.53
C THR A 151 -6.88 7.39 -14.03
N PRO A 152 -7.90 6.59 -14.37
CA PRO A 152 -7.91 5.19 -13.98
C PRO A 152 -6.78 4.44 -14.68
N THR A 153 -6.23 3.42 -14.02
CA THR A 153 -5.17 2.57 -14.57
C THR A 153 -5.70 1.32 -15.26
N CYS A 154 -7.01 1.11 -15.25
CA CYS A 154 -7.65 -0.02 -15.91
C CYS A 154 -9.03 0.37 -16.41
N CYS A 155 -9.56 -0.41 -17.35
CA CYS A 155 -10.96 -0.31 -17.77
C CYS A 155 -11.68 -1.65 -17.66
N VAL A 156 -13.00 -1.57 -17.56
CA VAL A 156 -13.89 -2.73 -17.48
C VAL A 156 -14.76 -2.77 -18.73
N SER A 157 -14.89 -3.95 -19.32
CA SER A 157 -15.84 -4.21 -20.41
C SER A 157 -16.76 -5.37 -20.05
N LEU A 158 -18.00 -5.32 -20.55
CA LEU A 158 -19.03 -6.29 -20.19
C LEU A 158 -19.65 -6.91 -21.43
N SER A 159 -20.02 -8.18 -21.33
CA SER A 159 -20.78 -8.88 -22.37
C SER A 159 -21.71 -9.93 -21.74
N ALA A 160 -22.74 -10.34 -22.47
CA ALA A 160 -23.72 -11.31 -22.00
C ALA A 160 -24.14 -12.26 -23.12
N PHE A 161 -24.55 -13.47 -22.76
CA PHE A 161 -24.98 -14.50 -23.72
C PHE A 161 -26.14 -14.08 -24.62
N TYR A 162 -27.13 -13.34 -24.09
CA TYR A 162 -28.31 -12.92 -24.84
C TYR A 162 -28.07 -11.64 -25.68
N ASN A 163 -26.86 -11.09 -25.65
CA ASN A 163 -26.54 -9.87 -26.38
C ASN A 163 -25.18 -10.01 -27.07
N GLU A 164 -25.19 -10.03 -28.40
CA GLU A 164 -23.97 -10.09 -29.21
C GLU A 164 -23.12 -8.82 -29.08
N THR A 165 -23.71 -7.72 -28.60
CA THR A 165 -23.03 -6.45 -28.41
C THR A 165 -22.23 -6.44 -27.12
N ILE A 166 -20.90 -6.47 -27.24
CA ILE A 166 -20.00 -6.22 -26.11
C ILE A 166 -20.09 -4.73 -25.76
N VAL A 167 -20.33 -4.40 -24.50
CA VAL A 167 -20.16 -3.04 -23.97
C VAL A 167 -18.66 -2.82 -23.79
N PRO A 168 -17.98 -2.09 -24.70
CA PRO A 168 -16.54 -1.92 -24.64
C PRO A 168 -16.19 -0.90 -23.56
N CYS A 169 -14.90 -0.85 -23.20
CA CYS A 169 -14.41 0.28 -22.43
C CYS A 169 -14.65 1.59 -23.21
N PRO A 170 -15.05 2.68 -22.56
CA PRO A 170 -15.14 3.99 -23.19
C PRO A 170 -13.85 4.38 -23.91
N LYS A 171 -13.98 5.11 -25.02
CA LYS A 171 -12.81 5.66 -25.73
C LYS A 171 -12.00 6.51 -24.76
N CYS A 172 -10.68 6.31 -24.74
CA CYS A 172 -9.76 7.06 -23.90
C CYS A 172 -9.99 6.96 -22.38
N SER A 173 -10.46 5.80 -21.90
CA SER A 173 -10.73 5.56 -20.47
C SER A 173 -9.54 5.88 -19.55
N CYS A 174 -8.31 5.57 -19.96
CA CYS A 174 -7.09 5.79 -19.16
C CYS A 174 -6.24 6.97 -19.67
N ALA A 175 -6.90 7.96 -20.28
CA ALA A 175 -6.35 9.14 -20.97
C ALA A 175 -5.62 8.86 -22.30
N CYS A 176 -5.93 9.69 -23.30
CA CYS A 176 -5.33 9.67 -24.64
C CYS A 176 -4.48 10.93 -24.88
N LEU A 177 -3.37 10.75 -25.60
CA LEU A 177 -2.63 11.59 -26.57
C LEU A 177 -2.56 13.14 -26.48
N GLU A 178 -3.28 13.83 -25.60
CA GLU A 178 -3.11 15.28 -25.40
C GLU A 178 -2.08 15.62 -24.32
N GLN A 179 -1.47 14.62 -23.66
CA GLN A 179 -0.37 14.82 -22.73
C GLN A 179 0.97 14.39 -23.35
N PRO A 180 1.99 15.28 -23.36
CA PRO A 180 3.32 14.94 -23.87
C PRO A 180 3.92 13.80 -23.03
N GLY A 181 4.11 12.62 -23.65
CA GLY A 181 4.74 11.45 -23.01
C GLY A 181 3.97 10.12 -23.13
N MET A 182 2.74 10.11 -23.62
CA MET A 182 1.91 8.89 -23.77
C MET A 182 1.84 8.42 -25.23
N HIS A 183 2.91 7.77 -25.71
CA HIS A 183 2.90 7.06 -26.99
C HIS A 183 2.51 5.58 -26.77
N CYS A 184 1.49 5.10 -27.48
CA CYS A 184 1.20 3.67 -27.53
C CYS A 184 2.07 2.97 -28.58
N ILE A 185 2.32 1.69 -28.37
CA ILE A 185 3.08 0.84 -29.29
C ILE A 185 2.08 0.12 -30.18
N ASP A 186 2.24 0.32 -31.48
CA ASP A 186 1.60 -0.51 -32.49
C ASP A 186 2.53 -1.69 -32.82
N PRO A 187 2.15 -2.94 -32.50
CA PRO A 187 2.98 -4.11 -32.73
C PRO A 187 3.37 -4.31 -34.20
N ASP A 188 2.60 -3.75 -35.15
CA ASP A 188 2.86 -3.91 -36.58
C ASP A 188 3.90 -2.91 -37.12
N ASN A 189 4.18 -1.81 -36.40
CA ASN A 189 4.96 -0.67 -36.90
C ASN A 189 6.21 -0.32 -36.07
N SER A 190 6.54 -1.04 -34.99
CA SER A 190 7.68 -0.67 -34.12
C SER A 190 8.35 -1.86 -33.42
N PRO A 191 9.57 -2.27 -33.83
CA PRO A 191 10.26 -3.43 -33.27
C PRO A 191 11.22 -3.16 -32.10
N ILE A 192 11.39 -1.91 -31.61
CA ILE A 192 12.40 -1.61 -30.58
C ILE A 192 11.76 -0.99 -29.35
N ILE A 193 11.57 -1.81 -28.31
CA ILE A 193 11.23 -1.33 -26.97
C ILE A 193 12.53 -1.10 -26.22
N ASP A 194 13.00 0.14 -26.16
CA ASP A 194 14.02 0.51 -25.18
C ASP A 194 13.42 0.39 -23.78
N LEU A 195 13.89 -0.61 -23.03
CA LEU A 195 13.61 -0.78 -21.61
C LEU A 195 14.51 0.18 -20.82
N PRO A 196 13.94 1.11 -20.04
CA PRO A 196 14.74 2.04 -19.24
C PRO A 196 15.55 1.29 -18.18
N HIS A 197 16.83 1.65 -18.07
CA HIS A 197 17.85 1.06 -17.21
C HIS A 197 17.97 1.78 -15.85
N GLY A 198 16.87 2.09 -15.17
CA GLY A 198 16.92 2.76 -13.86
C GLY A 198 15.79 2.34 -12.92
N GLU A 199 16.13 1.86 -11.72
CA GLU A 199 15.20 1.35 -10.70
C GLU A 199 14.32 2.44 -10.06
N ASP A 200 14.69 3.72 -10.19
CA ASP A 200 14.06 4.83 -9.44
C ASP A 200 13.13 5.75 -10.27
N GLN A 201 12.88 5.45 -11.55
CA GLN A 201 11.96 6.25 -12.36
C GLN A 201 10.62 5.54 -12.53
N VAL A 202 9.52 6.21 -12.18
CA VAL A 202 8.16 5.76 -12.52
C VAL A 202 8.02 5.88 -14.04
N VAL A 203 8.35 4.80 -14.75
CA VAL A 203 8.26 4.76 -16.20
C VAL A 203 6.78 4.83 -16.59
N PRO A 204 6.37 5.81 -17.42
CA PRO A 204 5.00 5.85 -17.91
C PRO A 204 4.70 4.54 -18.67
N PRO A 205 3.50 3.97 -18.49
CA PRO A 205 3.18 2.68 -19.08
C PRO A 205 3.22 2.78 -20.62
N LYS A 206 4.11 2.01 -21.27
CA LYS A 206 4.03 1.82 -22.73
C LYS A 206 2.97 0.77 -23.01
N VAL A 207 1.84 1.20 -23.57
CA VAL A 207 0.66 0.36 -23.78
C VAL A 207 0.46 0.02 -25.25
N MET A 208 -0.17 -1.11 -25.53
CA MET A 208 -0.68 -1.42 -26.87
C MET A 208 -1.73 -0.40 -27.31
N CYS A 209 -1.65 0.04 -28.57
CA CYS A 209 -2.65 0.95 -29.13
C CYS A 209 -4.04 0.29 -29.16
N THR A 210 -4.95 0.81 -28.34
CA THR A 210 -6.35 0.37 -28.23
C THR A 210 -7.26 1.58 -28.10
N GLN A 211 -8.55 1.45 -28.39
CA GLN A 211 -9.49 2.58 -28.28
C GLN A 211 -9.59 3.15 -26.86
N HIS A 212 -9.36 2.33 -25.83
CA HIS A 212 -9.50 2.72 -24.42
C HIS A 212 -8.17 3.16 -23.78
N MET A 213 -7.03 2.86 -24.41
CA MET A 213 -5.68 3.26 -23.97
C MET A 213 -5.33 2.85 -22.53
N CYS A 214 -5.87 1.73 -22.07
CA CYS A 214 -5.65 1.25 -20.70
C CYS A 214 -4.60 0.15 -20.65
N PRO A 215 -3.67 0.18 -19.68
CA PRO A 215 -2.67 -0.88 -19.53
C PRO A 215 -3.27 -2.20 -19.07
N ILE A 216 -4.44 -2.18 -18.41
CA ILE A 216 -5.16 -3.40 -17.99
C ILE A 216 -6.61 -3.29 -18.43
N ARG A 217 -7.16 -4.38 -18.96
CA ARG A 217 -8.60 -4.54 -19.20
C ARG A 217 -9.15 -5.74 -18.45
N VAL A 218 -10.19 -5.52 -17.67
CA VAL A 218 -10.96 -6.59 -17.03
C VAL A 218 -12.24 -6.79 -17.83
N HIS A 219 -12.35 -7.93 -18.53
CA HIS A 219 -13.54 -8.29 -19.27
C HIS A 219 -14.43 -9.23 -18.46
N TRP A 220 -15.71 -8.88 -18.31
CA TRP A 220 -16.70 -9.65 -17.59
C TRP A 220 -17.75 -10.18 -18.58
N HIS A 221 -17.82 -11.50 -18.73
CA HIS A 221 -18.74 -12.15 -19.66
C HIS A 221 -19.75 -13.04 -18.91
N VAL A 222 -21.03 -12.71 -18.98
CA VAL A 222 -22.12 -13.56 -18.45
C VAL A 222 -22.41 -14.67 -19.46
N LYS A 223 -21.94 -15.88 -19.17
CA LYS A 223 -22.02 -17.04 -20.08
C LYS A 223 -23.41 -17.65 -20.17
N THR A 224 -24.05 -17.85 -19.03
CA THR A 224 -25.38 -18.47 -18.95
C THR A 224 -26.09 -18.03 -17.68
N SER A 225 -27.41 -17.87 -17.75
CA SER A 225 -28.28 -17.64 -16.62
C SER A 225 -29.26 -18.81 -16.52
N TYR A 226 -28.97 -19.77 -15.63
CA TYR A 226 -29.90 -20.84 -15.30
C TYR A 226 -30.95 -20.32 -14.31
N LYS A 227 -32.00 -21.11 -14.03
CA LYS A 227 -33.04 -20.75 -13.05
C LYS A 227 -32.46 -20.56 -11.64
N GLU A 228 -31.43 -21.33 -11.29
CA GLU A 228 -30.87 -21.37 -9.92
C GLU A 228 -29.54 -20.63 -9.79
N TYR A 229 -28.75 -20.52 -10.85
CA TYR A 229 -27.44 -19.88 -10.81
C TYR A 229 -27.08 -19.22 -12.14
N TRP A 230 -26.18 -18.24 -12.09
CA TRP A 230 -25.57 -17.62 -13.26
C TRP A 230 -24.09 -17.96 -13.30
N ARG A 231 -23.55 -18.12 -14.51
CA ARG A 231 -22.13 -18.37 -14.74
C ARG A 231 -21.49 -17.16 -15.40
N VAL A 232 -20.38 -16.71 -14.85
CA VAL A 232 -19.56 -15.65 -15.42
C VAL A 232 -18.16 -16.16 -15.73
N LYS A 233 -17.59 -15.66 -16.83
CA LYS A 233 -16.17 -15.76 -17.15
C LYS A 233 -15.55 -14.37 -17.04
N MET A 234 -14.53 -14.26 -16.22
CA MET A 234 -13.70 -13.07 -16.12
C MET A 234 -12.40 -13.30 -16.88
N THR A 235 -11.95 -12.29 -17.62
CA THR A 235 -10.67 -12.31 -18.33
C THR A 235 -9.92 -11.02 -18.01
N VAL A 236 -8.69 -11.14 -17.51
CA VAL A 236 -7.82 -9.99 -17.25
C VAL A 236 -6.75 -9.97 -18.34
N ASN A 237 -6.68 -8.88 -19.10
CA ASN A 237 -5.70 -8.69 -20.17
C ASN A 237 -4.69 -7.61 -19.76
N ASN A 238 -3.40 -7.95 -19.87
CA ASN A 238 -2.31 -6.98 -19.74
C ASN A 238 -1.97 -6.42 -21.12
N PHE A 239 -2.13 -5.12 -21.30
CA PHE A 239 -1.74 -4.37 -22.50
C PHE A 239 -0.48 -3.52 -22.25
N ASN A 240 0.14 -3.61 -21.07
CA ASN A 240 1.38 -2.92 -20.74
C ASN A 240 2.59 -3.78 -21.14
N TYR A 241 3.47 -3.24 -22.00
CA TYR A 241 4.67 -3.94 -22.45
C TYR A 241 5.87 -3.80 -21.49
N VAL A 242 5.89 -2.77 -20.66
CA VAL A 242 6.99 -2.50 -19.72
C VAL A 242 6.81 -3.29 -18.44
N LYS A 243 5.56 -3.54 -18.03
CA LYS A 243 5.24 -4.12 -16.73
C LYS A 243 4.49 -5.43 -16.84
N ASN A 244 5.10 -6.48 -16.29
CA ASN A 244 4.44 -7.76 -16.05
C ASN A 244 3.88 -7.82 -14.64
N TYR A 245 2.60 -8.16 -14.51
CA TYR A 245 1.92 -8.30 -13.23
C TYR A 245 1.95 -9.78 -12.80
N SER A 246 3.09 -10.22 -12.25
CA SER A 246 3.25 -11.60 -11.75
C SER A 246 2.49 -11.86 -10.46
N GLN A 247 2.41 -10.84 -9.60
CA GLN A 247 1.62 -10.85 -8.37
C GLN A 247 0.46 -9.87 -8.55
N TRP A 248 -0.74 -10.40 -8.74
CA TRP A 248 -1.94 -9.60 -8.89
C TRP A 248 -3.04 -10.14 -7.99
N SER A 249 -3.99 -9.28 -7.68
CA SER A 249 -5.25 -9.71 -7.07
C SER A 249 -6.35 -8.79 -7.55
N LEU A 250 -7.55 -9.36 -7.73
CA LEU A 250 -8.71 -8.61 -8.19
C LEU A 250 -9.79 -8.67 -7.12
N VAL A 251 -10.24 -7.51 -6.68
CA VAL A 251 -11.30 -7.39 -5.68
C VAL A 251 -12.57 -6.94 -6.39
N VAL A 252 -13.64 -7.74 -6.26
CA VAL A 252 -14.92 -7.50 -6.92
C VAL A 252 -16.00 -7.30 -5.88
N GLN A 253 -16.71 -6.18 -5.95
CA GLN A 253 -17.96 -5.98 -5.21
C GLN A 253 -19.15 -6.33 -6.08
N HIS A 254 -19.97 -7.28 -5.65
CA HIS A 254 -21.23 -7.52 -6.35
C HIS A 254 -22.30 -8.09 -5.40
N PRO A 255 -23.55 -7.58 -5.43
CA PRO A 255 -24.63 -8.04 -4.55
C PRO A 255 -24.85 -9.55 -4.52
N ASN A 256 -24.72 -10.20 -5.69
CA ASN A 256 -25.00 -11.63 -5.85
C ASN A 256 -23.78 -12.54 -5.61
N LEU A 257 -22.62 -11.99 -5.22
CA LEU A 257 -21.41 -12.79 -4.91
C LEU A 257 -21.38 -13.31 -3.46
N ARG A 258 -22.51 -13.28 -2.74
CA ARG A 258 -22.61 -13.86 -1.39
C ARG A 258 -22.68 -15.39 -1.41
N SER A 259 -23.25 -15.96 -2.46
CA SER A 259 -23.46 -17.41 -2.61
C SER A 259 -22.72 -17.90 -3.85
N VAL A 260 -21.39 -17.89 -3.77
CA VAL A 260 -20.56 -18.44 -4.85
C VAL A 260 -20.45 -19.94 -4.66
N GLU A 261 -21.05 -20.67 -5.60
CA GLU A 261 -21.03 -22.14 -5.61
C GLU A 261 -19.67 -22.69 -6.04
N GLN A 262 -19.11 -22.14 -7.14
CA GLN A 262 -17.89 -22.67 -7.74
C GLN A 262 -17.10 -21.59 -8.48
N VAL A 263 -15.78 -21.64 -8.33
CA VAL A 263 -14.83 -20.80 -9.08
C VAL A 263 -13.84 -21.73 -9.79
N PHE A 264 -13.50 -21.37 -11.03
CA PHE A 264 -12.53 -22.08 -11.84
C PHE A 264 -11.35 -21.17 -12.16
N SER A 265 -10.18 -21.76 -12.37
CA SER A 265 -8.95 -21.08 -12.84
C SER A 265 -8.28 -20.08 -11.90
N PHE A 266 -8.97 -19.59 -10.86
CA PHE A 266 -8.44 -18.65 -9.88
C PHE A 266 -8.67 -19.14 -8.46
N ASN A 267 -7.78 -18.76 -7.53
CA ASN A 267 -8.06 -18.87 -6.11
C ASN A 267 -9.01 -17.73 -5.72
N TYR A 268 -9.95 -17.99 -4.83
CA TYR A 268 -10.84 -16.95 -4.33
C TYR A 268 -11.00 -17.01 -2.82
N LYS A 269 -11.22 -15.83 -2.23
CA LYS A 269 -11.54 -15.70 -0.81
C LYS A 269 -12.66 -14.68 -0.62
N PRO A 270 -13.79 -15.06 -0.01
CA PRO A 270 -14.82 -14.08 0.37
C PRO A 270 -14.26 -13.18 1.46
N LEU A 271 -14.38 -11.86 1.27
CA LEU A 271 -13.97 -10.88 2.27
C LEU A 271 -15.19 -10.58 3.14
N ASN A 272 -15.30 -11.26 4.27
CA ASN A 272 -16.35 -11.06 5.26
C ASN A 272 -15.91 -10.01 6.28
N GLU A 273 -16.15 -8.73 5.99
CA GLU A 273 -16.10 -7.68 7.01
C GLU A 273 -17.47 -7.60 7.69
N ARG A 274 -17.43 -7.45 9.02
CA ARG A 274 -18.63 -7.36 9.85
C ARG A 274 -19.51 -6.24 9.28
N THR A 275 -20.73 -6.61 8.90
CA THR A 275 -21.77 -5.82 8.20
C THR A 275 -21.62 -5.74 6.66
N ILE A 276 -22.24 -6.70 5.97
CA ILE A 276 -22.63 -6.65 4.54
C ILE A 276 -21.45 -6.39 3.56
N SER A 277 -20.43 -7.23 3.57
CA SER A 277 -19.42 -7.18 2.50
C SER A 277 -19.79 -8.12 1.35
N LYS A 278 -19.93 -7.54 0.16
CA LYS A 278 -20.26 -8.14 -1.14
C LYS A 278 -18.99 -8.44 -1.96
N TRP A 279 -17.87 -8.63 -1.27
CA TRP A 279 -16.53 -8.54 -1.84
C TRP A 279 -15.88 -9.91 -1.96
N ILE A 280 -15.31 -10.20 -3.12
CA ILE A 280 -14.47 -11.39 -3.34
C ILE A 280 -13.11 -10.95 -3.84
N LEU A 281 -12.08 -11.54 -3.25
CA LEU A 281 -10.71 -11.43 -3.68
C LEU A 281 -10.36 -12.64 -4.56
N PHE A 282 -9.93 -12.38 -5.79
CA PHE A 282 -9.37 -13.37 -6.72
C PHE A 282 -7.85 -13.22 -6.79
N GLN A 283 -7.14 -14.35 -6.85
CA GLN A 283 -5.69 -14.47 -6.92
C GLN A 283 -5.28 -15.54 -7.93
#